data_AF-A0A813DCQ9-F1
#
_entry.id   AF-A0A813DCQ9-F1
#
_cell.length_a   1.000
_cell.length_b   1.000
_cell.length_c   1.000
_cell.angle_alpha   90.00
_cell.angle_beta   90.00
_cell.angle_gamma   90.00
#
_symmetry.space_group_name_H-M   'P 1'
#
loop_
_entity.id
_entity.type
_entity.pdbx_description
1 polymer ?
#
loop_
_entity_poly.entity_id
_entity_poly.type
_entity_poly.pdbx_seq_one_letter_code
_entity_poly.pdbx_strand_id
1 'polypeptide(L)'
;NALLQAERNEELLEQLGHAAAIRVENDTWTTQINVMQQGHLFGFWRAMRKRCYNSWMEEVDNDSLSHAHEVLQEVVGRCRTQVRERSNHVKLTAVCHEEIVMAYERCQSAKNKKVPAAVPSEPSHSAVRAVNAVVEIGPLRRLWLWSSSSSSS
;
A
#
# COMPACT_ATOMS: atom_id res chain seq x y z
N ASN A 1 -22.95 -29.41 -38.89
CA ASN A 1 -23.80 -28.95 -37.78
C ASN A 1 -23.19 -29.18 -36.40
N ALA A 2 -22.69 -30.38 -36.09
CA ALA A 2 -22.10 -30.65 -34.76
C ALA A 2 -20.88 -29.77 -34.41
N LEU A 3 -20.00 -29.49 -35.38
CA LEU A 3 -18.79 -28.67 -35.15
C LEU A 3 -19.13 -27.21 -34.78
N LEU A 4 -20.03 -26.57 -35.51
CA LEU A 4 -20.56 -25.23 -35.19
C LEU A 4 -21.33 -25.17 -33.86
N GLN A 5 -21.83 -26.31 -33.38
CA GLN A 5 -22.48 -26.40 -32.07
C GLN A 5 -21.44 -26.56 -30.96
N ALA A 6 -20.35 -27.27 -31.21
CA ALA A 6 -19.23 -27.38 -30.28
C ALA A 6 -18.53 -26.02 -30.06
N GLU A 7 -18.24 -25.28 -31.13
CA GLU A 7 -17.61 -23.94 -31.03
C GLU A 7 -18.49 -22.95 -30.24
N ARG A 8 -19.80 -22.93 -30.49
CA ARG A 8 -20.73 -22.10 -29.71
C ARG A 8 -20.82 -22.51 -28.24
N ASN A 9 -20.68 -23.80 -27.93
CA ASN A 9 -20.67 -24.27 -26.55
C ASN A 9 -19.38 -23.85 -25.83
N GLU A 10 -18.24 -23.82 -26.52
CA GLU A 10 -16.96 -23.37 -25.97
C GLU A 10 -17.01 -21.87 -25.64
N GLU A 11 -17.48 -21.03 -26.57
CA GLU A 11 -17.64 -19.59 -26.34
C GLU A 11 -18.60 -19.30 -25.17
N LEU A 12 -19.69 -20.06 -25.06
CA LEU A 12 -20.63 -19.94 -23.94
C LEU A 12 -19.97 -20.30 -22.60
N LEU A 13 -19.15 -21.36 -22.56
CA LEU A 13 -18.44 -21.75 -21.34
C LEU A 13 -17.43 -20.68 -20.91
N GLU A 14 -16.70 -20.06 -21.84
CA GLU A 14 -15.79 -18.96 -21.54
C GLU A 14 -16.52 -17.73 -20.99
N GLN A 15 -17.66 -17.37 -21.59
CA GLN A 15 -18.49 -16.25 -21.11
C GLN A 15 -19.06 -16.52 -19.71
N LEU A 16 -19.54 -17.74 -19.46
CA LEU A 16 -20.02 -18.16 -18.14
C LEU A 16 -18.90 -18.14 -17.10
N GLY A 17 -17.69 -18.58 -17.47
CA GLY A 17 -16.51 -18.52 -16.61
C GLY A 17 -16.14 -17.09 -16.21
N HIS A 18 -16.11 -16.16 -17.16
CA HIS A 18 -15.85 -14.74 -16.87
C HIS A 18 -16.93 -14.13 -15.97
N ALA A 19 -18.20 -14.40 -16.25
CA ALA A 19 -19.30 -13.89 -15.44
C ALA A 19 -19.24 -14.43 -13.99
N ALA A 20 -18.89 -15.71 -13.82
CA ALA A 20 -18.69 -16.31 -12.49
C ALA A 20 -17.51 -15.67 -11.75
N ALA A 21 -16.39 -15.41 -12.43
CA ALA A 21 -15.23 -14.74 -11.84
C ALA A 21 -15.56 -13.32 -11.36
N ILE A 22 -16.25 -12.52 -12.19
CA ILE A 22 -16.71 -11.17 -11.82
C ILE A 22 -17.65 -11.20 -10.61
N ARG A 23 -18.52 -12.21 -10.53
CA ARG A 23 -19.44 -12.36 -9.39
C ARG A 23 -18.69 -12.66 -8.09
N VAL A 24 -17.76 -13.61 -8.11
CA VAL A 24 -16.93 -13.94 -6.94
C VAL A 24 -16.10 -12.74 -6.48
N GLU A 25 -15.54 -12.00 -7.44
CA GLU A 25 -14.84 -10.75 -7.17
C GLU A 25 -15.76 -9.72 -6.48
N ASN A 26 -16.96 -9.48 -7.02
CA ASN A 26 -17.92 -8.56 -6.40
C ASN A 26 -18.36 -9.00 -5.00
N ASP A 27 -18.60 -10.30 -4.78
CA ASP A 27 -19.05 -10.83 -3.48
C ASP A 27 -17.94 -10.68 -2.42
N THR A 28 -16.68 -10.91 -2.79
CA THR A 28 -15.55 -10.74 -1.86
C THR A 28 -15.31 -9.27 -1.50
N TRP A 29 -15.42 -8.35 -2.47
CA TRP A 29 -15.16 -6.92 -2.24
C TRP A 29 -16.27 -6.18 -1.47
N THR A 30 -17.51 -6.68 -1.54
CA THR A 30 -18.67 -6.13 -0.82
C THR A 30 -18.82 -6.68 0.60
N THR A 31 -18.09 -7.74 0.95
CA THR A 31 -18.08 -8.31 2.29
C THR A 31 -17.73 -7.25 3.34
N GLN A 32 -18.44 -7.25 4.46
CA GLN A 32 -18.17 -6.34 5.58
C GLN A 32 -17.15 -6.96 6.55
N ILE A 33 -16.18 -6.15 6.99
CA ILE A 33 -15.25 -6.52 8.05
C ILE A 33 -15.88 -6.30 9.43
N ASN A 34 -15.78 -7.30 10.29
CA ASN A 34 -16.33 -7.21 11.64
C ASN A 34 -15.45 -6.32 12.55
N VAL A 35 -15.98 -5.95 13.72
CA VAL A 35 -15.32 -5.04 14.66
C VAL A 35 -13.97 -5.58 15.16
N MET A 36 -13.83 -6.90 15.35
CA MET A 36 -12.55 -7.49 15.75
C MET A 36 -11.50 -7.36 14.66
N GLN A 37 -11.85 -7.66 13.40
CA GLN A 37 -10.97 -7.51 12.24
C GLN A 37 -10.52 -6.05 12.08
N GLN A 38 -11.45 -5.10 12.23
CA GLN A 38 -11.11 -3.67 12.26
C GLN A 38 -10.13 -3.33 13.38
N GLY A 39 -10.35 -3.88 14.57
CA GLY A 39 -9.46 -3.70 15.72
C GLY A 39 -8.03 -4.16 15.42
N HIS A 40 -7.87 -5.35 14.82
CA HIS A 40 -6.57 -5.89 14.43
C HIS A 40 -5.89 -5.02 13.37
N LEU A 41 -6.63 -4.62 12.35
CA LEU A 41 -6.13 -3.77 11.28
C LEU A 41 -5.68 -2.39 11.80
N PHE A 42 -6.49 -1.75 12.64
CA PHE A 42 -6.13 -0.46 13.24
C PHE A 42 -4.93 -0.59 14.18
N GLY A 43 -4.79 -1.73 14.86
CA GLY A 43 -3.60 -2.06 15.64
C GLY A 43 -2.36 -2.10 14.76
N PHE A 44 -2.43 -2.78 13.62
CA PHE A 44 -1.35 -2.88 12.65
C PHE A 44 -0.94 -1.51 12.08
N TRP A 45 -1.90 -0.69 11.64
CA TRP A 45 -1.63 0.67 11.14
C TRP A 45 -1.01 1.57 12.20
N ARG A 46 -1.46 1.46 13.45
CA ARG A 46 -0.87 2.19 14.58
C ARG A 46 0.58 1.77 14.83
N ALA A 47 0.87 0.48 14.70
CA ALA A 47 2.23 -0.04 14.85
C ALA A 47 3.16 0.50 13.75
N MET A 48 2.72 0.57 12.50
CA MET A 48 3.48 1.20 11.40
C MET A 48 3.80 2.66 11.69
N ARG A 49 2.78 3.45 12.09
CA ARG A 49 2.99 4.85 12.47
C ARG A 49 3.99 4.99 13.62
N LYS A 50 3.86 4.19 14.67
CA LYS A 50 4.78 4.19 15.83
C LYS A 50 6.22 3.87 15.41
N ARG A 51 6.43 2.90 14.52
CA ARG A 51 7.77 2.56 14.02
C ARG A 51 8.40 3.71 13.24
N CYS A 52 7.62 4.37 12.38
CA CYS A 52 8.08 5.55 11.65
C CYS A 52 8.43 6.71 12.60
N TYR A 53 7.57 6.99 13.58
CA TYR A 53 7.83 7.99 14.62
C TYR A 53 9.13 7.69 15.38
N ASN A 54 9.35 6.45 15.79
CA ASN A 54 10.57 6.06 16.49
C ASN A 54 11.82 6.31 15.62
N SER A 55 11.78 5.96 14.34
CA SER A 55 12.90 6.25 13.42
C SER A 55 13.14 7.74 13.24
N TRP A 56 12.09 8.57 13.21
CA TRP A 56 12.26 10.02 13.24
C TRP A 56 12.88 10.51 14.56
N MET A 57 12.46 9.99 15.71
CA MET A 57 13.05 10.39 17.00
C MET A 57 14.52 9.95 17.16
N GLU A 58 14.95 8.88 16.45
CA GLU A 58 16.35 8.47 16.38
C GLU A 58 17.21 9.45 15.55
N GLU A 59 16.61 10.14 14.57
CA GLU A 59 17.27 11.07 13.65
C GLU A 59 16.47 12.39 13.57
N VAL A 60 16.39 13.12 14.69
CA VAL A 60 15.49 14.29 14.81
C VAL A 60 15.76 15.39 13.76
N ASP A 61 17.01 15.52 13.31
CA ASP A 61 17.44 16.50 12.29
C ASP A 61 17.12 16.06 10.85
N ASN A 62 16.53 14.87 10.65
CA ASN A 62 16.14 14.38 9.33
C ASN A 62 14.73 14.86 8.97
N ASP A 63 14.65 16.04 8.36
CA ASP A 63 13.39 16.67 7.91
C ASP A 63 12.55 15.75 7.00
N SER A 64 13.21 14.88 6.22
CA SER A 64 12.51 13.92 5.35
C SER A 64 11.75 12.86 6.15
N LEU A 65 12.30 12.41 7.29
CA LEU A 65 11.61 11.50 8.19
C LEU A 65 10.45 12.17 8.92
N SER A 66 10.64 13.42 9.38
CA SER A 66 9.57 14.21 9.99
C SER A 66 8.37 14.34 9.04
N HIS A 67 8.62 14.81 7.82
CA HIS A 67 7.58 14.97 6.81
C HIS A 67 6.92 13.64 6.43
N ALA A 68 7.70 12.56 6.25
CA ALA A 68 7.15 11.24 5.97
C ALA A 68 6.25 10.72 7.11
N HIS A 69 6.59 11.00 8.36
CA HIS A 69 5.77 10.67 9.52
C HIS A 69 4.45 11.46 9.54
N GLU A 70 4.47 12.76 9.24
CA GLU A 70 3.26 13.60 9.15
C GLU A 70 2.29 13.08 8.10
N VAL A 71 2.80 12.78 6.90
CA VAL A 71 2.00 12.20 5.81
C VAL A 71 1.40 10.85 6.22
N LEU A 72 2.19 9.96 6.82
CA LEU A 72 1.68 8.67 7.32
C LEU A 72 0.61 8.86 8.39
N GLN A 73 0.79 9.82 9.30
CA GLN A 73 -0.20 10.14 10.34
C GLN A 73 -1.52 10.62 9.74
N GLU A 74 -1.47 11.51 8.75
CA GLU A 74 -2.65 12.02 8.04
C GLU A 74 -3.41 10.89 7.35
N VAL A 75 -2.71 10.06 6.56
CA VAL A 75 -3.32 8.94 5.82
C VAL A 75 -3.97 7.94 6.79
N VAL A 76 -3.27 7.56 7.87
CA VAL A 76 -3.85 6.68 8.91
C VAL A 76 -5.07 7.31 9.57
N GLY A 77 -5.05 8.62 9.83
CA GLY A 77 -6.18 9.36 10.40
C GLY A 77 -7.40 9.30 9.49
N ARG A 78 -7.24 9.74 8.23
CA ARG A 78 -8.30 9.72 7.21
C ARG A 78 -8.86 8.31 7.02
N CYS A 79 -8.02 7.30 6.90
CA CYS A 79 -8.46 5.92 6.67
C CYS A 79 -9.22 5.32 7.85
N ARG A 80 -8.80 5.62 9.09
CA ARG A 80 -9.56 5.19 10.28
C ARG A 80 -10.95 5.82 10.33
N THR A 81 -11.06 7.10 9.98
CA THR A 81 -12.35 7.80 9.89
C THR A 81 -13.21 7.19 8.78
N GLN A 82 -12.67 7.01 7.57
CA GLN A 82 -13.40 6.44 6.44
C GLN A 82 -13.91 5.02 6.71
N VAL A 83 -13.07 4.13 7.23
CA VAL A 83 -13.46 2.75 7.55
C VAL A 83 -14.55 2.72 8.62
N ARG A 84 -14.47 3.57 9.65
CA ARG A 84 -15.49 3.62 10.72
C ARG A 84 -16.82 4.21 10.28
N GLU A 85 -16.79 5.26 9.46
CA GLU A 85 -17.98 6.09 9.20
C GLU A 85 -18.69 5.77 7.88
N ARG A 86 -17.95 5.39 6.83
CA ARG A 86 -18.52 5.32 5.47
C ARG A 86 -18.98 3.93 5.08
N SER A 87 -18.19 2.91 5.39
CA SER A 87 -18.60 1.50 5.29
C SER A 87 -17.45 0.60 5.71
N ASN A 88 -17.76 -0.47 6.42
CA ASN A 88 -16.80 -1.49 6.81
C ASN A 88 -16.52 -2.47 5.65
N HIS A 89 -16.52 -2.04 4.38
CA HIS A 89 -16.31 -2.97 3.28
C HIS A 89 -14.83 -3.33 3.10
N VAL A 90 -14.56 -4.57 2.71
CA VAL A 90 -13.21 -5.07 2.41
C VAL A 90 -12.52 -4.20 1.35
N LYS A 91 -13.25 -3.76 0.31
CA LYS A 91 -12.70 -2.90 -0.74
C LYS A 91 -12.12 -1.58 -0.22
N LEU A 92 -12.89 -0.83 0.56
CA LEU A 92 -12.42 0.43 1.15
C LEU A 92 -11.21 0.19 2.05
N THR A 93 -11.28 -0.87 2.83
CA THR A 93 -10.22 -1.28 3.76
C THR A 93 -8.92 -1.61 3.02
N ALA A 94 -9.00 -2.31 1.90
CA ALA A 94 -7.84 -2.67 1.08
C ALA A 94 -7.17 -1.43 0.46
N VAL A 95 -7.96 -0.52 -0.12
CA VAL A 95 -7.45 0.76 -0.64
C VAL A 95 -6.73 1.53 0.46
N CYS A 96 -7.35 1.65 1.63
CA CYS A 96 -6.73 2.31 2.77
C CYS A 96 -5.45 1.62 3.27
N HIS A 97 -5.41 0.28 3.24
CA HIS A 97 -4.22 -0.47 3.60
C HIS A 97 -3.07 -0.17 2.64
N GLU A 98 -3.31 -0.16 1.32
CA GLU A 98 -2.31 0.18 0.31
C GLU A 98 -1.77 1.60 0.48
N GLU A 99 -2.64 2.58 0.69
CA GLU A 99 -2.23 3.97 0.93
C GLU A 99 -1.31 4.11 2.15
N ILE A 100 -1.64 3.41 3.25
CA ILE A 100 -0.84 3.42 4.48
C ILE A 100 0.50 2.71 4.28
N VAL A 101 0.52 1.58 3.55
CA VAL A 101 1.76 0.86 3.23
C VAL A 101 2.69 1.74 2.40
N MET A 102 2.17 2.38 1.33
CA MET A 102 2.97 3.29 0.50
C MET A 102 3.52 4.47 1.32
N ALA A 103 2.73 5.07 2.21
CA ALA A 103 3.20 6.14 3.09
C ALA A 103 4.29 5.65 4.06
N TYR A 104 4.15 4.43 4.58
CA TYR A 104 5.15 3.82 5.46
C TYR A 104 6.46 3.48 4.72
N GLU A 105 6.38 3.01 3.48
CA GLU A 105 7.56 2.76 2.62
C GLU A 105 8.35 4.04 2.34
N ARG A 106 7.68 5.20 2.21
CA ARG A 106 8.37 6.49 2.11
C ARG A 106 9.17 6.80 3.38
N CYS A 107 8.61 6.49 4.55
CA CYS A 107 9.33 6.64 5.81
C CYS A 107 10.56 5.72 5.89
N GLN A 108 10.43 4.45 5.47
CA GLN A 108 11.57 3.53 5.40
C GLN A 108 12.63 4.00 4.40
N SER A 109 12.20 4.56 3.28
CA SER A 109 13.10 5.10 2.27
C SER A 109 13.83 6.36 2.76
N ALA A 110 13.15 7.23 3.52
CA ALA A 110 13.74 8.42 4.13
C ALA A 110 14.81 8.07 5.19
N LYS A 111 14.58 7.00 5.96
CA LYS A 111 15.57 6.47 6.92
C LYS A 111 16.88 6.06 6.24
N ASN A 112 16.80 5.43 5.07
CA ASN A 112 18.00 4.94 4.37
C ASN A 112 18.75 6.05 3.62
N LYS A 113 18.09 7.19 3.35
CA LYS A 113 18.70 8.38 2.78
C LYS A 113 19.38 9.19 3.88
N LYS A 114 20.47 8.67 4.43
CA LYS A 114 21.40 9.52 5.17
C LYS A 114 21.91 10.57 4.20
N VAL A 115 21.44 11.81 4.33
CA VAL A 115 22.05 12.94 3.63
C VAL A 115 23.51 12.95 4.08
N PRO A 116 24.49 12.78 3.18
CA PRO A 116 25.89 12.89 3.59
C PRO A 116 26.04 14.28 4.20
N ALA A 117 26.37 14.31 5.50
CA ALA A 117 26.59 15.55 6.23
C ALA A 117 27.48 16.42 5.35
N ALA A 118 26.92 17.54 4.86
CA ALA A 118 27.60 18.40 3.94
C ALA A 118 28.91 18.80 4.60
N VAL A 119 30.02 18.22 4.12
CA VAL A 119 31.35 18.71 4.46
C VAL A 119 31.32 20.17 4.04
N PRO A 120 31.63 21.13 4.93
CA PRO A 120 31.69 22.53 4.55
C PRO A 120 32.81 22.70 3.54
N SER A 121 32.50 22.53 2.26
CA SER A 121 33.42 22.79 1.17
C SER A 121 33.48 24.30 0.99
N GLU A 122 34.66 24.86 1.28
CA GLU A 122 35.04 26.20 0.84
C GLU A 122 34.60 26.48 -0.60
N PRO A 123 34.17 27.71 -0.91
CA PRO A 123 33.66 28.06 -2.23
C PRO A 123 34.79 28.08 -3.25
N SER A 124 34.95 26.98 -4.00
CA SER A 124 35.68 26.98 -5.26
C SER A 124 34.70 27.19 -6.40
N HIS A 125 34.70 28.41 -6.96
CA HIS A 125 33.92 28.78 -8.13
C HIS A 125 34.40 27.99 -9.36
N SER A 126 33.82 26.83 -9.66
CA SER A 126 33.79 26.33 -11.03
C SER A 126 32.79 25.19 -11.26
N ALA A 127 32.12 25.29 -12.41
CA ALA A 127 31.42 24.24 -13.16
C ALA A 127 29.96 23.91 -12.77
N VAL A 128 29.06 24.60 -13.47
CA VAL A 128 27.70 24.17 -13.80
C VAL A 128 27.75 22.86 -14.59
N ARG A 129 27.10 21.79 -14.10
CA ARG A 129 26.64 20.69 -14.97
C ARG A 129 25.31 20.13 -14.49
N ALA A 130 24.32 20.26 -15.36
CA ALA A 130 22.98 19.71 -15.21
C ALA A 130 23.02 18.17 -15.27
N VAL A 131 22.27 17.52 -14.39
CA VAL A 131 21.96 16.09 -14.51
C VAL A 131 20.44 15.94 -14.50
N ASN A 132 19.90 15.59 -15.66
CA ASN A 132 18.54 15.07 -15.79
C ASN A 132 18.53 13.63 -15.26
N ALA A 133 17.72 13.36 -14.24
CA ALA A 133 17.39 12.01 -13.82
C ALA A 133 15.88 11.78 -14.02
N VAL A 134 15.56 11.01 -15.05
CA VAL A 134 14.22 10.45 -15.29
C VAL A 134 13.95 9.40 -14.22
N VAL A 135 12.88 9.60 -13.44
CA VAL A 135 12.37 8.63 -12.47
C VAL A 135 11.43 7.68 -13.21
N GLU A 136 11.88 6.44 -13.43
CA GLU A 136 11.00 5.34 -13.87
C GLU A 136 10.10 4.89 -12.71
N ILE A 137 8.79 4.91 -12.95
CA ILE A 137 7.77 4.38 -12.04
C ILE A 137 7.56 2.91 -12.40
N GLY A 138 8.08 1.99 -11.57
CA GLY A 138 7.87 0.55 -11.72
C GLY A 138 6.48 0.10 -11.22
N PRO A 139 5.92 -1.01 -11.75
CA PRO A 139 4.55 -1.41 -11.49
C PRO A 139 4.36 -2.17 -10.16
N LEU A 140 3.29 -1.80 -9.46
CA LEU A 140 2.72 -2.46 -8.29
C LEU A 140 2.29 -3.90 -8.61
N ARG A 141 3.12 -4.88 -8.26
CA ARG A 141 2.69 -6.30 -8.12
C ARG A 141 3.43 -6.98 -6.99
N ARG A 142 2.84 -6.96 -5.79
CA ARG A 142 2.89 -8.07 -4.82
C ARG A 142 2.00 -7.74 -3.63
N LEU A 143 0.80 -8.30 -3.65
CA LEU A 143 -0.11 -8.32 -2.52
C LEU A 143 -0.68 -9.74 -2.45
N TRP A 144 -0.74 -10.26 -1.21
CA TRP A 144 -1.49 -11.44 -0.76
C TRP A 144 -0.87 -12.83 -0.94
N LEU A 145 0.11 -13.14 -0.08
CA LEU A 145 0.30 -14.49 0.48
C LEU A 145 0.36 -14.40 2.01
N TRP A 146 -0.74 -14.00 2.63
CA TRP A 146 -0.98 -14.29 4.05
C TRP A 146 -1.87 -15.53 4.11
N SER A 147 -1.32 -16.67 3.73
CA SER A 147 -2.00 -17.95 3.82
C SER A 147 -1.98 -18.41 5.29
N SER A 148 -3.15 -18.32 5.91
CA SER A 148 -3.72 -19.28 6.86
C SER A 148 -2.75 -20.35 7.38
N SER A 149 -2.10 -20.08 8.51
CA SER A 149 -1.55 -21.13 9.37
C SER A 149 -2.42 -21.22 10.62
N SER A 150 -3.57 -21.88 10.47
CA SER A 150 -4.44 -22.28 11.57
C SER A 150 -4.27 -23.78 11.81
N SER A 151 -3.49 -24.08 12.85
CA SER A 151 -3.73 -25.10 13.87
C SER A 151 -4.28 -26.48 13.47
N SER A 152 -3.46 -27.51 13.65
CA SER A 152 -3.90 -28.87 14.01
C SER A 152 -2.85 -29.49 14.93
N SER A 153 -3.08 -29.43 16.24
CA SER A 153 -2.54 -30.33 17.27
C SER A 153 -3.32 -30.11 18.56
#